data_AF-G5JH63-F1
#
_entry.id   AF-G5JH63-F1
#
_cell.length_a   1.000
_cell.length_b   1.000
_cell.length_c   1.000
_cell.angle_alpha   90.00
_cell.angle_beta   90.00
_cell.angle_gamma   90.00
#
_symmetry.space_group_name_H-M   'P 1'
#
loop_
_entity.id
_entity.type
_entity.pdbx_description
1 polymer ?
#
loop_
_entity_poly.entity_id
_entity_poly.type
_entity_poly.pdbx_seq_one_letter_code
_entity_poly.pdbx_strand_id
1 'polypeptide(L)'
;MAGKHSKIKIDGKYGTVLEFSLKYGVPISTILTRYNRGIRGEELIIGKIERAQKFDVNGEMLTIKEIAEKAGATDSAIYNRIKQGYKGDALIMPTMYANEKDNDSRRITKEDLRIIAEAEARHEQAIRDRKRAKQKVREKERLAMIAKHRVRSDWFVHLEKNDIFPKVKRG
;
A
#
# COMPACT_ATOMS: atom_id res chain seq x y z
N MET A 1 -40.93 28.83 24.78
CA MET A 1 -39.51 28.43 24.65
C MET A 1 -38.63 29.67 24.78
N ALA A 2 -37.47 29.57 25.40
CA ALA A 2 -36.53 30.69 25.49
C ALA A 2 -35.96 31.02 24.10
N GLY A 3 -35.76 32.30 23.81
CA GLY A 3 -35.19 32.82 22.56
C GLY A 3 -33.85 33.53 22.80
N LYS A 4 -33.22 34.01 21.72
CA LYS A 4 -31.89 34.66 21.77
C LYS A 4 -31.79 35.89 22.69
N HIS A 5 -32.92 36.57 22.94
CA HIS A 5 -33.02 37.72 23.85
C HIS A 5 -33.56 37.37 25.23
N SER A 6 -33.78 36.08 25.52
CA SER A 6 -34.20 35.66 26.85
C SER A 6 -33.11 36.00 27.86
N LYS A 7 -33.51 36.64 28.96
CA LYS A 7 -32.63 36.90 30.09
C LYS A 7 -32.39 35.59 30.85
N ILE A 8 -31.14 35.22 30.99
CA ILE A 8 -30.69 34.04 31.72
C ILE A 8 -29.64 34.44 32.76
N LYS A 9 -29.43 33.58 33.75
CA LYS A 9 -28.42 33.77 34.80
C LYS A 9 -27.28 32.77 34.63
N ILE A 10 -26.06 33.27 34.48
CA ILE A 10 -24.82 32.48 34.41
C ILE A 10 -23.81 33.16 35.34
N ASP A 11 -23.19 32.39 36.24
CA ASP A 11 -22.17 32.89 37.18
C ASP A 11 -22.64 34.13 37.97
N GLY A 12 -23.83 34.03 38.59
CA GLY A 12 -24.41 35.13 39.38
C GLY A 12 -24.91 36.33 38.58
N LYS A 13 -24.52 36.50 37.31
CA LYS A 13 -24.84 37.64 36.46
C LYS A 13 -26.04 37.36 35.58
N TYR A 14 -26.89 38.38 35.41
CA TYR A 14 -27.99 38.35 34.46
C TYR A 14 -27.53 38.94 33.13
N GLY A 15 -27.89 38.29 32.04
CA GLY A 15 -27.58 38.74 30.68
C GLY A 15 -28.47 38.03 29.67
N THR A 16 -28.41 38.45 28.42
CA THR A 16 -29.12 37.76 27.34
C THR A 16 -28.34 36.55 26.85
N VAL A 17 -29.04 35.57 26.27
CA VAL A 17 -28.39 34.41 25.63
C VAL A 17 -27.38 34.87 24.56
N LEU A 18 -27.70 35.93 23.80
CA LEU A 18 -26.80 36.53 22.82
C LEU A 18 -25.52 37.08 23.46
N GLU A 19 -25.64 37.87 24.54
CA GLU A 19 -24.47 38.41 25.26
C GLU A 19 -23.56 37.30 25.76
N PHE A 20 -24.14 36.25 26.35
CA PHE A 20 -23.36 35.12 26.84
C PHE A 20 -22.75 34.29 25.72
N SER A 21 -23.45 34.13 24.60
CA SER A 21 -22.92 33.47 23.41
C SER A 21 -21.68 34.18 22.87
N LEU A 22 -21.74 35.50 22.73
CA LEU A 22 -20.60 36.32 22.28
C LEU A 22 -19.45 36.30 23.29
N LYS A 23 -19.76 36.42 24.58
CA LYS A 23 -18.76 36.47 25.65
C LYS A 23 -17.97 35.17 25.81
N TYR A 24 -18.65 34.03 25.77
CA TYR A 24 -18.05 32.71 26.03
C TYR A 24 -17.75 31.91 24.75
N GLY A 25 -18.06 32.45 23.57
CA GLY A 25 -17.81 31.78 22.29
C GLY A 25 -18.65 30.51 22.07
N VAL A 26 -19.76 30.36 22.79
CA VAL A 26 -20.66 29.20 22.69
C VAL A 26 -21.84 29.54 21.78
N PRO A 27 -22.22 28.70 20.81
CA PRO A 27 -23.34 29.00 19.91
C PRO A 27 -24.66 29.22 20.67
N ILE A 28 -25.43 30.24 20.27
CA ILE A 28 -26.77 30.56 20.82
C ILE A 28 -27.66 29.30 20.90
N SER A 29 -27.66 28.48 19.84
CA SER A 29 -28.41 27.24 19.78
C SER A 29 -28.05 26.28 20.91
N THR A 30 -26.76 26.16 21.24
CA THR A 30 -26.27 25.28 22.32
C THR A 30 -26.78 25.76 23.68
N ILE A 31 -26.69 27.06 23.95
CA ILE A 31 -27.19 27.65 25.21
C ILE A 31 -28.71 27.45 25.32
N LEU A 32 -29.47 27.72 24.25
CA LEU A 32 -30.93 27.53 24.23
C LEU A 32 -31.35 26.08 24.42
N THR A 33 -30.70 25.13 23.73
CA THR A 33 -30.98 23.70 23.90
C THR A 33 -30.74 23.25 25.34
N ARG A 34 -29.63 23.68 25.95
CA ARG A 34 -29.33 23.38 27.36
C ARG A 34 -30.36 24.00 28.30
N TYR A 35 -30.70 25.27 28.08
CA TYR A 35 -31.69 25.98 28.88
C TYR A 35 -33.08 25.34 28.79
N ASN A 36 -33.52 24.97 27.59
CA ASN A 36 -34.80 24.29 27.37
C ASN A 36 -34.83 22.87 27.98
N ARG A 37 -33.66 22.23 28.17
CA ARG A 37 -33.51 20.96 28.89
C ARG A 37 -33.44 21.10 30.41
N GLY A 38 -33.53 22.32 30.94
CA GLY A 38 -33.48 22.59 32.38
C GLY A 38 -32.08 22.84 32.95
N ILE A 39 -31.02 22.79 32.13
CA ILE A 39 -29.64 23.08 32.56
C ILE A 39 -29.52 24.57 32.89
N ARG A 40 -28.75 24.93 33.93
CA ARG A 40 -28.62 26.32 34.43
C ARG A 40 -27.17 26.62 34.81
N GLY A 41 -26.85 27.90 35.01
CA GLY A 41 -25.54 28.33 35.49
C GLY A 41 -24.43 28.12 34.47
N GLU A 42 -23.23 27.80 34.94
CA GLU A 42 -22.03 27.60 34.12
C GLU A 42 -22.16 26.42 33.15
N GLU A 43 -23.00 25.43 33.46
CA GLU A 43 -23.24 24.29 32.57
C GLU A 43 -23.82 24.70 31.21
N LEU A 44 -24.40 25.91 31.11
CA LEU A 44 -24.86 26.48 29.85
C LEU A 44 -23.72 26.81 28.89
N ILE A 45 -22.50 27.05 29.40
CA ILE A 45 -21.34 27.52 28.64
C ILE A 45 -20.18 26.52 28.61
N ILE A 46 -20.28 25.37 29.28
CA ILE A 46 -19.29 24.29 29.14
C ILE A 46 -19.13 23.97 27.65
N GLY A 47 -17.89 23.82 27.17
CA GLY A 47 -17.62 23.49 25.76
C GLY A 47 -18.32 22.20 25.31
N LYS A 48 -18.15 21.82 24.04
CA LYS A 48 -18.62 20.51 23.57
C LYS A 48 -18.10 19.43 24.53
N ILE A 49 -18.99 18.77 25.27
CA ILE A 49 -18.64 17.52 25.95
C ILE A 49 -18.54 16.52 24.81
N GLU A 50 -17.34 16.39 24.24
CA GLU A 50 -17.05 15.33 23.29
C GLU A 50 -17.17 14.03 24.08
N ARG A 51 -18.33 13.38 23.98
CA ARG A 51 -18.50 12.02 24.45
C ARG A 51 -17.69 11.15 23.50
N ALA A 52 -16.39 11.08 23.74
CA ALA A 52 -15.50 10.18 23.04
C ALA A 52 -16.09 8.76 23.16
N GLN A 53 -16.30 8.11 22.02
CA GLN A 53 -16.84 6.76 22.00
C GLN A 53 -15.84 5.85 22.71
N LYS A 54 -16.33 5.11 23.70
CA LYS A 54 -15.54 4.13 24.45
C LYS A 54 -15.76 2.74 23.86
N PHE A 55 -14.69 1.97 23.84
CA PHE A 55 -14.64 0.60 23.33
C PHE A 55 -14.14 -0.31 24.45
N ASP A 56 -14.71 -1.50 24.51
CA ASP A 56 -14.33 -2.52 25.47
C ASP A 56 -13.01 -3.17 25.06
N VAL A 57 -12.01 -3.01 25.91
CA VAL A 57 -10.71 -3.66 25.83
C VAL A 57 -10.51 -4.48 27.10
N ASN A 58 -10.91 -5.75 27.06
CA ASN A 58 -10.80 -6.73 28.15
C ASN A 58 -11.46 -6.29 29.46
N GLY A 59 -12.65 -5.67 29.39
CA GLY A 59 -13.39 -5.18 30.54
C GLY A 59 -13.09 -3.73 30.91
N GLU A 60 -12.11 -3.08 30.26
CA GLU A 60 -11.87 -1.64 30.39
C GLU A 60 -12.52 -0.87 29.24
N MET A 61 -13.35 0.11 29.57
CA MET A 61 -13.99 0.99 28.59
C MET A 61 -13.07 2.17 28.26
N LEU A 62 -12.29 2.02 27.19
CA LEU A 62 -11.26 2.97 26.76
C LEU A 62 -11.67 3.72 25.50
N THR A 63 -11.25 4.98 25.39
CA THR A 63 -11.34 5.77 24.16
C THR A 63 -10.30 5.32 23.15
N ILE A 64 -10.51 5.63 21.87
CA ILE A 64 -9.53 5.31 20.80
C ILE A 64 -8.12 5.81 21.15
N LYS A 65 -8.02 7.00 21.75
CA LYS A 65 -6.76 7.61 22.16
C LYS A 65 -6.06 6.82 23.28
N GLU A 66 -6.80 6.44 24.31
CA GLU A 66 -6.26 5.62 25.40
C GLU A 66 -5.82 4.23 24.91
N ILE A 67 -6.58 3.64 23.97
CA ILE A 67 -6.20 2.37 23.33
C ILE A 67 -4.93 2.54 22.49
N ALA A 68 -4.82 3.64 21.74
CA ALA A 68 -3.66 3.94 20.91
C ALA A 68 -2.39 4.10 21.75
N GLU A 69 -2.48 4.84 22.88
CA GLU A 69 -1.39 4.98 23.85
C GLU A 69 -0.99 3.64 24.46
N LYS A 70 -1.98 2.81 24.88
CA LYS A 70 -1.74 1.47 25.45
C LYS A 70 -1.12 0.49 24.44
N ALA A 71 -1.48 0.62 23.17
CA ALA A 71 -0.98 -0.23 22.08
C ALA A 71 0.33 0.27 21.45
N GLY A 72 0.80 1.47 21.78
CA GLY A 72 1.90 2.13 21.07
C GLY A 72 1.60 2.35 19.58
N ALA A 73 0.33 2.56 19.24
CA ALA A 73 -0.15 2.69 17.85
C ALA A 73 -0.75 4.08 17.60
N THR A 74 -0.97 4.43 16.33
CA THR A 74 -1.71 5.67 15.98
C THR A 74 -3.23 5.49 16.13
N ASP A 75 -3.95 6.57 16.45
CA ASP A 75 -5.42 6.59 16.51
C ASP A 75 -6.07 5.99 15.25
N SER A 76 -5.51 6.28 14.07
CA SER A 76 -6.01 5.75 12.79
C SER A 76 -5.87 4.23 12.67
N ALA A 77 -4.82 3.65 13.25
CA ALA A 77 -4.62 2.21 13.27
C ALA A 77 -5.69 1.52 14.13
N ILE A 78 -5.97 2.08 15.31
CA ILE A 78 -7.04 1.59 16.20
C ILE A 78 -8.42 1.74 15.54
N TYR A 79 -8.68 2.89 14.92
CA TYR A 79 -9.92 3.12 14.17
C TYR A 79 -10.13 2.09 13.05
N ASN A 80 -9.08 1.78 12.28
CA ASN A 80 -9.15 0.76 11.23
C ASN A 80 -9.40 -0.64 11.78
N ARG A 81 -8.83 -0.99 12.94
CA ARG A 81 -9.12 -2.27 13.62
C ARG A 81 -10.58 -2.37 14.04
N ILE A 82 -11.13 -1.32 14.63
CA ILE A 82 -12.55 -1.27 15.01
C ILE A 82 -13.43 -1.40 13.77
N LYS A 83 -13.10 -0.68 12.69
CA LYS A 83 -13.82 -0.77 11.40
C LYS A 83 -13.78 -2.18 10.80
N GLN A 84 -12.69 -2.90 10.98
CA GLN A 84 -12.52 -4.29 10.55
C GLN A 84 -13.19 -5.31 11.50
N GLY A 85 -13.73 -4.86 12.65
CA GLY A 85 -14.47 -5.69 13.59
C GLY A 85 -13.64 -6.32 14.71
N TYR A 86 -12.37 -5.92 14.86
CA TYR A 86 -11.53 -6.37 15.98
C TYR A 86 -12.04 -5.83 17.32
N LYS A 87 -11.92 -6.64 18.38
CA LYS A 87 -12.40 -6.34 19.75
C LYS A 87 -11.39 -6.85 20.80
N GLY A 88 -11.48 -6.35 22.03
CA GLY A 88 -10.65 -6.81 23.14
C GLY A 88 -9.16 -6.64 22.88
N ASP A 89 -8.37 -7.65 23.25
CA ASP A 89 -6.92 -7.73 23.05
C ASP A 89 -6.45 -7.43 21.62
N ALA A 90 -7.25 -7.78 20.61
CA ALA A 90 -6.89 -7.56 19.22
C ALA A 90 -6.82 -6.06 18.84
N LEU A 91 -7.35 -5.17 19.69
CA LEU A 91 -7.18 -3.73 19.55
C LEU A 91 -5.80 -3.26 20.01
N ILE A 92 -5.16 -3.96 20.94
CA ILE A 92 -3.87 -3.59 21.54
C ILE A 92 -2.69 -4.28 20.85
N MET A 93 -2.94 -5.22 19.93
CA MET A 93 -1.87 -5.96 19.27
C MET A 93 -0.83 -4.98 18.69
N PRO A 94 0.47 -5.21 18.92
CA PRO A 94 1.52 -4.40 18.32
C PRO A 94 1.28 -4.37 16.82
N THR A 95 1.22 -3.19 16.22
CA THR A 95 1.25 -3.13 14.76
C THR A 95 2.56 -3.78 14.33
N MET A 96 2.52 -4.89 13.58
CA MET A 96 3.74 -5.46 12.97
C MET A 96 4.50 -4.42 12.14
N TYR A 97 3.79 -3.37 11.71
CA TYR A 97 4.31 -2.15 11.09
C TYR A 97 4.46 -1.05 12.14
N ALA A 98 5.31 -1.27 13.14
CA ALA A 98 5.80 -0.16 13.95
C ALA A 98 6.46 0.86 13.00
N ASN A 99 6.14 2.13 13.18
CA ASN A 99 6.63 3.31 12.45
C ASN A 99 7.95 3.11 11.68
N GLU A 100 7.91 2.61 10.44
CA GLU A 100 9.07 2.60 9.56
C GLU A 100 9.23 3.98 8.92
N LYS A 101 9.55 4.99 9.75
CA LYS A 101 10.32 6.14 9.25
C LYS A 101 11.74 5.73 8.83
N ASP A 102 12.12 4.47 9.09
CA ASP A 102 13.34 3.81 8.65
C ASP A 102 13.16 2.96 7.36
N ASN A 103 12.09 3.21 6.59
CA ASN A 103 11.90 2.61 5.25
C ASN A 103 12.85 3.21 4.18
N ASP A 104 13.96 3.81 4.60
CA ASP A 104 15.09 4.09 3.72
C ASP A 104 15.94 2.82 3.50
N SER A 105 15.94 1.92 4.47
CA SER A 105 16.72 0.66 4.47
C SER A 105 16.28 -0.38 3.43
N ARG A 106 15.11 -0.18 2.79
CA ARG A 106 14.58 -1.06 1.72
C ARG A 106 14.51 -0.38 0.36
N ARG A 107 15.02 0.85 0.22
CA ARG A 107 15.11 1.49 -1.10
C ARG A 107 16.31 0.90 -1.83
N ILE A 108 16.02 0.05 -2.81
CA ILE A 108 17.00 -0.38 -3.80
C ILE A 108 17.69 0.87 -4.35
N THR A 109 18.99 0.97 -4.10
CA THR A 109 19.77 2.13 -4.54
C THR A 109 20.01 2.03 -6.05
N LYS A 110 20.42 3.15 -6.66
CA LYS A 110 20.79 3.17 -8.09
C LYS A 110 21.95 2.21 -8.39
N GLU A 111 22.82 1.96 -7.42
CA GLU A 111 23.93 1.03 -7.55
C GLU A 111 23.46 -0.42 -7.48
N ASP A 112 22.52 -0.74 -6.59
CA ASP A 112 21.93 -2.09 -6.51
C ASP A 112 21.22 -2.47 -7.82
N LEU A 113 20.48 -1.53 -8.44
CA LEU A 113 19.88 -1.75 -9.77
C LEU A 113 20.91 -2.04 -10.84
N ARG A 114 22.06 -1.38 -10.76
CA ARG A 114 23.15 -1.54 -11.72
C ARG A 114 23.80 -2.92 -11.55
N ILE A 115 24.02 -3.37 -10.31
CA ILE A 115 24.53 -4.71 -10.00
C ILE A 115 23.56 -5.80 -10.49
N ILE A 116 22.25 -5.62 -10.28
CA ILE A 116 21.22 -6.55 -10.74
C ILE A 116 21.22 -6.62 -12.28
N ALA A 117 21.19 -5.47 -12.96
CA ALA A 117 21.20 -5.40 -14.42
C ALA A 117 22.46 -6.05 -15.02
N GLU A 118 23.63 -5.84 -14.39
CA GLU A 118 24.87 -6.48 -14.83
C GLU A 118 24.84 -8.00 -14.62
N ALA A 119 24.29 -8.48 -13.51
CA ALA A 119 24.14 -9.91 -13.25
C ALA A 119 23.19 -10.57 -14.26
N GLU A 120 22.06 -9.93 -14.58
CA GLU A 120 21.11 -10.41 -15.60
C GLU A 120 21.73 -10.45 -16.99
N ALA A 121 22.46 -9.41 -17.39
CA ALA A 121 23.16 -9.36 -18.69
C ALA A 121 24.22 -10.46 -18.82
N ARG A 122 24.99 -10.72 -17.75
CA ARG A 122 25.97 -11.83 -17.72
C ARG A 122 25.29 -13.19 -17.87
N HIS A 123 24.17 -13.40 -17.19
CA HIS A 123 23.40 -14.63 -17.30
C HIS A 123 22.84 -14.84 -18.71
N GLU A 124 22.28 -13.79 -19.31
CA GLU A 124 21.76 -13.83 -20.67
C GLU A 124 22.86 -14.14 -21.70
N GLN A 125 24.02 -13.51 -21.55
CA GLN A 125 25.16 -13.74 -22.42
C GLN A 125 25.68 -15.19 -22.31
N ALA A 126 25.78 -15.73 -21.08
CA ALA A 126 26.16 -17.12 -20.86
C ALA A 126 25.17 -18.11 -21.52
N ILE A 127 23.87 -17.83 -21.45
CA ILE A 127 22.85 -18.64 -22.15
C ILE A 127 23.05 -18.58 -23.67
N ARG A 128 23.28 -17.38 -24.23
CA ARG A 128 23.50 -17.21 -25.68
C ARG A 128 24.75 -17.94 -26.15
N ASP A 129 25.85 -17.85 -25.40
CA ASP A 129 27.11 -18.49 -25.75
C ASP A 129 27.00 -20.02 -25.65
N ARG A 130 26.30 -20.55 -24.64
CA ARG A 130 25.98 -21.98 -24.55
C ARG A 130 25.18 -22.47 -25.76
N LYS A 131 24.17 -21.69 -26.20
CA LYS A 131 23.36 -22.02 -27.38
C LYS A 131 24.22 -22.01 -28.66
N ARG A 132 25.05 -20.98 -28.85
CA ARG A 132 25.97 -20.86 -29.99
C ARG A 132 27.00 -22.00 -30.02
N ALA A 133 27.59 -22.34 -28.88
CA ALA A 133 28.52 -23.45 -28.77
C ALA A 133 27.86 -24.78 -29.15
N LYS A 134 26.64 -25.04 -28.65
CA LYS A 134 25.86 -26.24 -29.00
C LYS A 134 25.54 -26.30 -30.50
N GLN A 135 25.21 -25.17 -31.13
CA GLN A 135 25.00 -25.11 -32.58
C GLN A 135 26.29 -25.39 -33.36
N LYS A 136 27.43 -24.81 -32.96
CA LYS A 136 28.73 -25.08 -33.60
C LYS A 136 29.12 -26.55 -33.53
N VAL A 137 28.88 -27.21 -32.40
CA VAL A 137 29.13 -28.66 -32.24
C VAL A 137 28.25 -29.46 -33.19
N ARG A 138 26.93 -29.21 -33.20
CA ARG A 138 25.99 -29.88 -34.12
C ARG A 138 26.34 -29.69 -35.58
N GLU A 139 26.79 -28.49 -35.97
CA GLU A 139 27.20 -28.21 -37.34
C GLU A 139 28.47 -28.98 -37.71
N LYS A 140 29.46 -29.05 -36.82
CA LYS A 140 30.66 -29.88 -37.02
C LYS A 140 30.29 -31.36 -37.18
N GLU A 141 29.42 -31.88 -36.33
CA GLU A 141 28.92 -33.26 -36.43
C GLU A 141 28.16 -33.51 -37.74
N ARG A 142 27.31 -32.57 -38.17
CA ARG A 142 26.61 -32.63 -39.46
C ARG A 142 27.59 -32.68 -40.63
N LEU A 143 28.56 -31.78 -40.65
CA LEU A 143 29.59 -31.74 -41.68
C LEU A 143 30.45 -33.01 -41.69
N ALA A 144 30.80 -33.54 -40.52
CA ALA A 144 31.52 -34.80 -40.40
C ALA A 144 30.69 -35.99 -40.91
N MET A 145 29.39 -36.04 -40.61
CA MET A 145 28.48 -37.06 -41.16
C MET A 145 28.35 -36.96 -42.68
N ILE A 146 28.20 -35.74 -43.22
CA ILE A 146 28.18 -35.50 -44.67
C ILE A 146 29.48 -36.00 -45.29
N ALA A 147 30.64 -35.62 -44.73
CA ALA A 147 31.95 -36.05 -45.24
C ALA A 147 32.13 -37.57 -45.17
N LYS A 148 31.73 -38.21 -44.06
CA LYS A 148 31.82 -39.67 -43.86
C LYS A 148 30.99 -40.45 -44.88
N HIS A 149 29.78 -40.00 -45.18
CA HIS A 149 28.86 -40.67 -46.10
C HIS A 149 28.89 -40.07 -47.51
N ARG A 150 29.85 -39.18 -47.79
CA ARG A 150 30.01 -38.57 -49.12
C ARG A 150 30.50 -39.62 -50.10
N VAL A 151 29.59 -40.12 -50.94
CA VAL A 151 29.94 -40.98 -52.06
C VAL A 151 30.61 -40.13 -53.15
N ARG A 152 31.90 -40.36 -53.39
CA ARG A 152 32.61 -39.87 -54.58
C ARG A 152 32.50 -40.94 -55.65
N SER A 153 31.42 -40.91 -56.41
CA SER A 153 31.31 -41.69 -57.64
C SER A 153 31.62 -40.76 -58.80
N ASP A 154 32.49 -41.20 -59.72
CA ASP A 154 32.80 -40.46 -60.93
C ASP A 154 31.54 -40.16 -61.75
N TRP A 155 30.54 -41.06 -61.68
CA TRP A 155 29.23 -40.83 -62.26
C TRP A 155 28.51 -39.61 -61.62
N PHE A 156 28.44 -39.50 -60.30
CA PHE A 156 27.82 -38.33 -59.64
C PHE A 156 28.57 -37.00 -59.92
N VAL A 157 29.90 -37.03 -60.02
CA VAL A 157 30.69 -35.83 -60.39
C VAL A 157 30.46 -35.44 -61.85
N HIS A 158 30.27 -36.42 -62.73
CA HIS A 158 29.95 -36.18 -64.14
C HIS A 158 28.54 -35.59 -64.33
N LEU A 159 27.55 -35.99 -63.52
CA LEU A 159 26.20 -35.40 -63.50
C LEU A 159 26.21 -33.91 -63.15
N GLU A 160 26.93 -33.54 -62.10
CA GLU A 160 27.01 -32.15 -61.61
C GLU A 160 27.72 -31.24 -62.62
N LYS A 161 28.81 -31.70 -63.25
CA LYS A 161 29.57 -30.93 -64.24
C LYS A 161 28.82 -30.68 -65.55
N ASN A 162 27.89 -31.56 -65.93
CA ASN A 162 27.16 -31.48 -67.19
C ASN A 162 25.73 -30.92 -67.03
N ASP A 163 25.34 -30.42 -65.85
CA ASP A 163 24.01 -29.85 -65.52
C ASP A 163 22.83 -30.73 -66.00
N ILE A 164 22.94 -32.06 -65.87
CA ILE A 164 21.97 -33.04 -66.39
C ILE A 164 20.83 -33.30 -65.39
N PHE A 165 20.80 -32.62 -64.24
CA PHE A 165 19.69 -32.78 -63.30
C PHE A 165 18.41 -32.16 -63.89
N PRO A 166 17.29 -32.91 -63.98
CA PRO A 166 16.03 -32.35 -64.45
C PRO A 166 15.62 -31.20 -63.54
N LYS A 167 15.60 -29.97 -64.06
CA LYS A 167 15.18 -28.80 -63.29
C LYS A 167 13.67 -28.91 -63.05
N VAL A 168 13.30 -29.26 -61.83
CA VAL A 168 11.89 -29.32 -61.40
C VAL A 168 11.31 -27.91 -61.56
N LYS A 169 10.44 -27.72 -62.56
CA LYS A 169 9.63 -26.50 -62.64
C LYS A 169 8.73 -26.48 -61.43
N ARG A 170 8.90 -25.48 -60.57
CA ARG A 170 7.91 -25.18 -59.52
C ARG A 170 6.63 -24.73 -60.21
N GLY A 171 5.60 -25.58 -60.13
CA GLY A 171 4.22 -25.20 -60.42
C GLY A 171 3.63 -24.37 -59.29
#